data_AF-A0A831M8L2-F1
#
_entry.id   AF-A0A831M8L2-F1
#
_cell.length_a   1.000
_cell.length_b   1.000
_cell.length_c   1.000
_cell.angle_alpha   90.00
_cell.angle_beta   90.00
_cell.angle_gamma   90.00
#
_symmetry.space_group_name_H-M   'P 1'
#
loop_
_entity.id
_entity.type
_entity.pdbx_description
1 polymer ?
#
loop_
_entity_poly.entity_id
_entity_poly.type
_entity_poly.pdbx_seq_one_letter_code
_entity_poly.pdbx_strand_id
1 'polypeptide(L)'
;MKLRTLFLAILMAAQMPAAVLTYSGMFDSDDGVAFFGFTMNSPGSVEIRTLSAASGGFDPYLSLFDANGTQLLLDVNEDESGCGCLDSLITLITPGNYILALTQSGNFPVGPTLADGFSQQGNGNFTGGPFLDIFGDTRTGDWKVEINGPVSAPNGQVPEPATAALLAAGLSALALARKRRSRNTR
;
A
#
# COMPACT_ATOMS: atom_id res chain seq x y z
N MET A 1 48.35 34.61 7.72
CA MET A 1 48.20 33.36 6.93
C MET A 1 46.71 33.04 6.87
N LYS A 2 46.04 33.22 5.73
CA LYS A 2 44.57 33.13 5.58
C LYS A 2 44.17 31.66 5.43
N LEU A 3 43.47 31.12 6.42
CA LEU A 3 42.91 29.77 6.39
C LEU A 3 41.69 29.77 5.45
N ARG A 4 41.82 29.08 4.30
CA ARG A 4 40.72 28.88 3.33
C ARG A 4 39.92 27.66 3.77
N THR A 5 38.73 27.88 4.31
CA THR A 5 37.79 26.81 4.67
C THR A 5 37.14 26.28 3.39
N LEU A 6 37.45 25.03 3.04
CA LEU A 6 36.82 24.29 1.95
C LEU A 6 35.49 23.71 2.48
N PHE A 7 34.36 24.16 1.96
CA PHE A 7 33.06 23.55 2.25
C PHE A 7 32.88 22.31 1.36
N LEU A 8 32.97 21.13 1.97
CA LEU A 8 32.63 19.86 1.32
C LEU A 8 31.11 19.70 1.39
N ALA A 9 30.41 19.85 0.26
CA ALA A 9 28.99 19.56 0.16
C ALA A 9 28.79 18.04 0.07
N ILE A 10 28.32 17.43 1.15
CA ILE A 10 27.90 16.03 1.16
C ILE A 10 26.52 15.96 0.50
N LEU A 11 26.45 15.40 -0.71
CA LEU A 11 25.18 15.04 -1.34
C LEU A 11 24.63 13.81 -0.60
N MET A 12 23.76 14.01 0.38
CA MET A 12 22.99 12.92 0.97
C MET A 12 21.93 12.50 -0.04
N ALA A 13 22.09 11.34 -0.67
CA ALA A 13 20.98 10.67 -1.35
C ALA A 13 19.96 10.29 -0.27
N ALA A 14 18.82 10.97 -0.25
CA ALA A 14 17.71 10.58 0.61
C ALA A 14 17.17 9.24 0.10
N GLN A 15 17.50 8.14 0.77
CA GLN A 15 16.80 6.89 0.57
C GLN A 15 15.36 7.08 1.04
N MET A 16 14.38 6.90 0.15
CA MET A 16 13.00 6.84 0.59
C MET A 16 12.83 5.60 1.46
N PRO A 17 12.38 5.74 2.72
CA PRO A 17 12.11 4.58 3.55
C PRO A 17 10.98 3.76 2.92
N ALA A 18 10.97 2.45 3.18
CA ALA A 18 9.82 1.62 2.86
C ALA A 18 8.57 2.23 3.53
N ALA A 19 7.51 2.38 2.75
CA ALA A 19 6.21 2.85 3.22
C ALA A 19 5.26 1.66 3.32
N VAL A 20 4.32 1.75 4.26
CA VAL A 20 3.17 0.85 4.33
C VAL A 20 1.93 1.68 4.01
N LEU A 21 1.27 1.37 2.90
CA LEU A 21 -0.06 1.89 2.59
C LEU A 21 -1.08 0.92 3.18
N THR A 22 -1.99 1.41 4.01
CA THR A 22 -3.04 0.61 4.63
C THR A 22 -4.41 1.14 4.21
N TYR A 23 -5.25 0.23 3.73
CA TYR A 23 -6.63 0.51 3.35
C TYR A 23 -7.55 -0.45 4.09
N SER A 24 -8.74 0.02 4.44
CA SER A 24 -9.79 -0.81 5.03
C SER A 24 -11.16 -0.28 4.66
N GLY A 25 -12.15 -1.16 4.65
CA GLY A 25 -13.54 -0.81 4.37
C GLY A 25 -14.46 -2.01 4.54
N MET A 26 -15.66 -1.89 3.99
CA MET A 26 -16.69 -2.92 4.04
C MET A 26 -17.37 -3.01 2.67
N PHE A 27 -17.64 -4.22 2.19
CA PHE A 27 -18.53 -4.49 1.07
C PHE A 27 -19.96 -4.77 1.55
N ASP A 28 -20.94 -4.31 0.78
CA ASP A 28 -22.36 -4.57 1.05
C ASP A 28 -22.81 -5.96 0.54
N SER A 29 -22.08 -6.53 -0.42
CA SER A 29 -22.40 -7.78 -1.11
C SER A 29 -21.14 -8.47 -1.65
N ASP A 30 -21.24 -9.78 -1.94
CA ASP A 30 -20.10 -10.62 -2.36
C ASP A 30 -19.45 -10.12 -3.66
N ASP A 31 -20.24 -9.54 -4.57
CA ASP A 31 -19.78 -9.04 -5.87
C ASP A 31 -19.05 -7.69 -5.79
N GLY A 32 -18.81 -7.19 -4.59
CA GLY A 32 -18.02 -6.00 -4.34
C GLY A 32 -16.62 -6.06 -4.94
N VAL A 33 -16.17 -4.91 -5.45
CA VAL A 33 -14.81 -4.72 -5.99
C VAL A 33 -14.25 -3.41 -5.45
N ALA A 34 -13.09 -3.45 -4.82
CA ALA A 34 -12.35 -2.27 -4.39
C ALA A 34 -11.07 -2.13 -5.22
N PHE A 35 -10.76 -0.90 -5.65
CA PHE A 35 -9.56 -0.60 -6.43
C PHE A 35 -8.61 0.32 -5.67
N PHE A 36 -7.32 -0.03 -5.71
CA PHE A 36 -6.25 0.75 -5.09
C PHE A 36 -5.16 1.03 -6.12
N GLY A 37 -4.98 2.30 -6.48
CA GLY A 37 -3.81 2.71 -7.24
C GLY A 37 -2.59 2.83 -6.32
N PHE A 38 -1.40 2.46 -6.80
CA PHE A 38 -0.14 2.75 -6.12
C PHE A 38 1.03 2.79 -7.11
N THR A 39 2.13 3.39 -6.70
CA THR A 39 3.37 3.46 -7.49
C THR A 39 4.51 2.81 -6.73
N MET A 40 5.20 1.85 -7.33
CA MET A 40 6.49 1.35 -6.84
C MET A 40 7.60 2.24 -7.41
N ASN A 41 8.23 3.03 -6.54
CA ASN A 41 9.08 4.15 -6.95
C ASN A 41 10.49 3.70 -7.39
N SER A 42 10.96 2.55 -6.91
CA SER A 42 12.31 2.05 -7.16
C SER A 42 12.36 0.53 -7.06
N PRO A 43 13.35 -0.14 -7.67
CA PRO A 43 13.50 -1.59 -7.53
C PRO A 43 13.62 -1.99 -6.06
N GLY A 44 13.03 -3.13 -5.70
CA GLY A 44 12.95 -3.62 -4.32
C GLY A 44 11.91 -4.74 -4.23
N SER A 45 11.62 -5.21 -3.02
CA SER A 45 10.48 -6.12 -2.81
C SER A 45 9.30 -5.32 -2.32
N VAL A 46 8.14 -5.55 -2.91
CA VAL A 46 6.84 -5.07 -2.40
C VAL A 46 6.00 -6.28 -2.07
N GLU A 47 5.38 -6.26 -0.90
CA GLU A 47 4.41 -7.26 -0.44
C GLU A 47 3.04 -6.59 -0.35
N ILE A 48 2.05 -7.19 -0.99
CA ILE A 48 0.64 -6.80 -0.95
C ILE A 48 -0.10 -7.91 -0.24
N ARG A 49 -0.60 -7.64 0.96
CA ARG A 49 -1.32 -8.64 1.77
C ARG A 49 -2.68 -8.17 2.18
N THR A 50 -3.62 -9.08 2.30
CA THR A 50 -4.88 -8.83 3.00
C THR A 50 -4.75 -9.24 4.48
N LEU A 51 -5.64 -8.68 5.30
CA LEU A 51 -5.82 -9.06 6.72
C LEU A 51 -7.31 -9.24 7.03
N SER A 52 -8.13 -9.44 5.99
CA SER A 52 -9.58 -9.49 6.03
C SER A 52 -10.04 -10.72 6.81
N ALA A 53 -9.65 -11.92 6.36
CA ALA A 53 -10.15 -13.16 6.94
C ALA A 53 -9.68 -13.35 8.38
N ALA A 54 -8.42 -13.01 8.67
CA ALA A 54 -7.86 -13.06 10.01
C ALA A 54 -8.54 -12.10 11.00
N SER A 55 -9.24 -11.06 10.51
CA SER A 55 -9.98 -10.09 11.33
C SER A 55 -11.50 -10.32 11.38
N GLY A 56 -11.98 -11.44 10.81
CA GLY A 56 -13.40 -11.81 10.79
C GLY A 56 -14.14 -11.45 9.50
N GLY A 57 -13.45 -10.80 8.57
CA GLY A 57 -13.92 -10.54 7.21
C GLY A 57 -13.93 -11.78 6.32
N PHE A 58 -14.30 -11.55 5.06
CA PHE A 58 -14.38 -12.59 4.03
C PHE A 58 -13.01 -13.08 3.55
N ASP A 59 -13.03 -14.17 2.77
CA ASP A 59 -11.90 -14.75 2.03
C ASP A 59 -11.60 -13.91 0.77
N PRO A 60 -10.51 -13.10 0.76
CA PRO A 60 -10.23 -12.19 -0.32
C PRO A 60 -9.56 -12.83 -1.53
N TYR A 61 -9.68 -12.15 -2.67
CA TYR A 61 -8.96 -12.43 -3.90
C TYR A 61 -8.33 -11.14 -4.40
N LEU A 62 -7.02 -11.17 -4.67
CA LEU A 62 -6.26 -10.05 -5.20
C LEU A 62 -6.00 -10.24 -6.69
N SER A 63 -6.19 -9.17 -7.46
CA SER A 63 -5.80 -9.09 -8.86
C SER A 63 -4.96 -7.83 -9.10
N LEU A 64 -3.74 -8.01 -9.58
CA LEU A 64 -2.81 -6.91 -9.85
C LEU A 64 -2.80 -6.61 -11.34
N PHE A 65 -3.09 -5.36 -11.68
CA PHE A 65 -3.01 -4.83 -13.03
C PHE A 65 -1.89 -3.80 -13.14
N ASP A 66 -1.29 -3.66 -14.32
CA ASP A 66 -0.56 -2.43 -14.61
C ASP A 66 -1.54 -1.23 -14.66
N ALA A 67 -1.03 -0.01 -14.48
CA ALA A 67 -1.81 1.22 -14.62
C ALA A 67 -1.51 1.97 -15.93
N ASN A 68 -1.00 1.28 -16.95
CA ASN A 68 -0.62 1.86 -18.24
C ASN A 68 -1.59 1.38 -19.34
N GLY A 69 -1.68 2.11 -20.45
CA GLY A 69 -2.35 1.60 -21.67
C GLY A 69 -3.70 0.95 -21.41
N THR A 70 -3.79 -0.36 -21.67
CA THR A 70 -5.00 -1.18 -21.52
C THR A 70 -5.16 -1.83 -20.14
N GLN A 71 -4.27 -1.57 -19.16
CA GLN A 71 -4.34 -2.12 -17.80
C GLN A 71 -4.35 -3.66 -17.79
N LEU A 72 -3.22 -4.25 -18.20
CA LEU A 72 -3.11 -5.70 -18.30
C LEU A 72 -3.07 -6.36 -16.92
N LEU A 73 -3.75 -7.50 -16.78
CA LEU A 73 -3.64 -8.36 -15.61
C LEU A 73 -2.22 -8.95 -15.56
N LEU A 74 -1.52 -8.71 -14.45
CA LEU A 74 -0.14 -9.13 -14.23
C LEU A 74 -0.04 -10.33 -13.30
N ASP A 75 -0.87 -10.35 -12.26
CA ASP A 75 -0.83 -11.38 -11.22
C ASP A 75 -2.17 -11.49 -10.51
N VAL A 76 -2.41 -12.66 -9.90
CA VAL A 76 -3.57 -12.94 -9.07
C VAL A 76 -3.18 -13.84 -7.90
N ASN A 77 -3.82 -13.66 -6.75
CA ASN A 77 -3.71 -14.64 -5.67
C ASN A 77 -4.97 -14.62 -4.77
N GLU A 78 -5.35 -15.79 -4.28
CA GLU A 78 -6.44 -15.98 -3.32
C GLU A 78 -5.92 -16.26 -1.91
N ASP A 79 -4.85 -17.04 -1.75
CA ASP A 79 -4.36 -17.47 -0.44
C ASP A 79 -2.85 -17.22 -0.22
N GLU A 80 -2.47 -16.85 1.01
CA GLU A 80 -1.08 -16.89 1.46
C GLU A 80 -0.66 -18.36 1.65
N SER A 81 0.30 -18.78 0.82
CA SER A 81 0.73 -20.17 0.76
C SER A 81 1.33 -20.66 2.09
N GLY A 82 0.94 -21.86 2.52
CA GLY A 82 1.64 -22.61 3.57
C GLY A 82 1.20 -22.33 5.01
N CYS A 83 0.25 -21.42 5.24
CA CYS A 83 -0.33 -21.20 6.57
C CYS A 83 -1.79 -21.67 6.72
N GLY A 84 -2.45 -22.06 5.61
CA GLY A 84 -3.89 -22.36 5.61
C GLY A 84 -4.74 -21.14 5.93
N CYS A 85 -4.20 -19.94 5.68
CA CYS A 85 -4.89 -18.68 5.82
C CYS A 85 -5.64 -18.39 4.53
N LEU A 86 -6.83 -17.80 4.68
CA LEU A 86 -7.63 -17.31 3.54
C LEU A 86 -7.13 -15.94 3.04
N ASP A 87 -6.29 -15.24 3.81
CA ASP A 87 -5.76 -13.94 3.39
C ASP A 87 -4.77 -14.09 2.24
N SER A 88 -4.92 -13.29 1.17
CA SER A 88 -4.09 -13.34 -0.04
C SER A 88 -2.78 -12.55 0.10
N LEU A 89 -1.76 -12.96 -0.65
CA LEU A 89 -0.45 -12.29 -0.75
C LEU A 89 0.07 -12.20 -2.19
N ILE A 90 0.34 -11.00 -2.69
CA ILE A 90 1.07 -10.79 -3.95
C ILE A 90 2.44 -10.17 -3.64
N THR A 91 3.48 -10.58 -4.37
CA THR A 91 4.81 -9.96 -4.30
C THR A 91 5.23 -9.41 -5.65
N LEU A 92 5.82 -8.22 -5.68
CA LEU A 92 6.30 -7.59 -6.91
C LEU A 92 7.69 -6.96 -6.72
N ILE A 93 8.48 -6.95 -7.80
CA ILE A 93 9.87 -6.47 -7.79
C ILE A 93 10.18 -5.39 -8.83
N THR A 94 9.24 -5.15 -9.74
CA THR A 94 9.44 -4.24 -10.87
C THR A 94 8.80 -2.89 -10.56
N PRO A 95 9.54 -1.77 -10.69
CA PRO A 95 8.95 -0.44 -10.53
C PRO A 95 7.88 -0.15 -11.58
N GLY A 96 6.87 0.62 -11.18
CA GLY A 96 5.76 0.94 -12.07
C GLY A 96 4.56 1.52 -11.33
N ASN A 97 3.54 1.87 -12.12
CA ASN A 97 2.23 2.22 -11.61
C ASN A 97 1.31 1.02 -11.73
N TYR A 98 0.54 0.76 -10.70
CA TYR A 98 -0.27 -0.44 -10.56
C TYR A 98 -1.67 -0.09 -10.06
N ILE A 99 -2.61 -0.97 -10.41
CA ILE A 99 -3.97 -0.99 -9.85
C ILE A 99 -4.15 -2.37 -9.23
N LEU A 100 -4.40 -2.39 -7.93
CA LEU A 100 -4.81 -3.59 -7.22
C LEU A 100 -6.33 -3.62 -7.15
N ALA A 101 -6.93 -4.73 -7.55
CA ALA A 101 -8.32 -5.04 -7.25
C ALA A 101 -8.40 -6.04 -6.11
N LEU A 102 -9.30 -5.78 -5.16
CA LEU A 102 -9.71 -6.69 -4.10
C LEU A 102 -11.15 -7.11 -4.35
N THR A 103 -11.40 -8.41 -4.35
CA THR A 103 -12.74 -9.00 -4.43
C THR A 103 -12.88 -10.12 -3.41
N GLN A 104 -14.09 -10.63 -3.22
CA GLN A 104 -14.27 -11.91 -2.53
C GLN A 104 -13.83 -13.07 -3.43
N SER A 105 -13.22 -14.10 -2.82
CA SER A 105 -12.88 -15.36 -3.48
C SER A 105 -14.07 -15.92 -4.25
N GLY A 106 -13.86 -16.25 -5.52
CA GLY A 106 -14.91 -16.61 -6.49
C GLY A 106 -15.37 -15.48 -7.42
N ASN A 107 -15.06 -14.22 -7.11
CA ASN A 107 -15.25 -13.06 -7.98
C ASN A 107 -13.95 -12.71 -8.72
N PHE A 108 -13.65 -13.52 -9.73
CA PHE A 108 -12.38 -13.49 -10.46
C PHE A 108 -12.37 -12.41 -11.56
N PRO A 109 -11.20 -11.83 -11.87
CA PRO A 109 -11.07 -10.96 -13.05
C PRO A 109 -11.34 -11.76 -14.32
N VAL A 110 -12.13 -11.22 -15.24
CA VAL A 110 -12.43 -11.88 -16.53
C VAL A 110 -11.19 -11.85 -17.43
N GLY A 111 -10.47 -10.72 -17.43
CA GLY A 111 -9.23 -10.52 -18.18
C GLY A 111 -9.41 -10.52 -19.71
N PRO A 112 -8.34 -10.18 -20.47
CA PRO A 112 -6.97 -9.92 -20.00
C PRO A 112 -6.72 -8.51 -19.43
N THR A 113 -7.71 -7.63 -19.51
CA THR A 113 -7.62 -6.23 -19.06
C THR A 113 -8.56 -5.94 -17.91
N LEU A 114 -8.31 -4.86 -17.18
CA LEU A 114 -9.24 -4.38 -16.14
C LEU A 114 -10.64 -4.07 -16.71
N ALA A 115 -10.73 -3.64 -17.97
CA ALA A 115 -11.99 -3.29 -18.62
C ALA A 115 -12.91 -4.50 -18.87
N ASP A 116 -12.37 -5.73 -18.84
CA ASP A 116 -13.15 -6.95 -19.02
C ASP A 116 -14.02 -7.30 -17.79
N GLY A 117 -13.76 -6.66 -16.65
CA GLY A 117 -14.59 -6.78 -15.45
C GLY A 117 -14.33 -8.05 -14.64
N PHE A 118 -15.35 -8.46 -13.86
CA PHE A 118 -15.25 -9.55 -12.90
C PHE A 118 -16.43 -10.52 -13.03
N SER A 119 -16.18 -11.80 -12.72
CA SER A 119 -17.08 -12.92 -13.04
C SER A 119 -18.43 -12.89 -12.32
N GLN A 120 -18.52 -12.21 -11.17
CA GLN A 120 -19.74 -12.17 -10.35
C GLN A 120 -20.47 -10.84 -10.40
N GLN A 121 -20.18 -9.98 -11.38
CA GLN A 121 -20.84 -8.68 -11.50
C GLN A 121 -22.37 -8.82 -11.49
N GLY A 122 -23.03 -8.24 -10.49
CA GLY A 122 -24.48 -8.30 -10.31
C GLY A 122 -24.99 -9.54 -9.55
N ASN A 123 -24.10 -10.40 -9.07
CA ASN A 123 -24.44 -11.61 -8.31
C ASN A 123 -24.01 -11.47 -6.83
N GLY A 124 -24.65 -10.56 -6.10
CA GLY A 124 -24.20 -10.14 -4.77
C GLY A 124 -24.27 -11.14 -3.61
N ASN A 125 -24.71 -12.38 -3.83
CA ASN A 125 -24.70 -13.46 -2.83
C ASN A 125 -24.20 -14.77 -3.45
N PHE A 126 -23.20 -14.69 -4.33
CA PHE A 126 -22.74 -15.84 -5.11
C PHE A 126 -22.16 -16.96 -4.24
N THR A 127 -21.80 -16.68 -2.98
CA THR A 127 -21.33 -17.68 -2.02
C THR A 127 -22.45 -18.43 -1.30
N GLY A 128 -23.72 -18.11 -1.55
CA GLY A 128 -24.89 -18.77 -0.94
C GLY A 128 -25.50 -18.00 0.25
N GLY A 129 -25.06 -16.77 0.46
CA GLY A 129 -25.42 -15.84 1.53
C GLY A 129 -24.35 -14.73 1.57
N PRO A 130 -24.49 -13.68 2.40
CA PRO A 130 -23.46 -12.65 2.47
C PRO A 130 -22.17 -13.25 3.03
N PHE A 131 -21.09 -13.16 2.27
CA PHE A 131 -19.72 -13.49 2.66
C PHE A 131 -19.57 -14.89 3.30
N LEU A 132 -20.12 -15.94 2.67
CA LEU A 132 -19.93 -17.31 3.14
C LEU A 132 -18.54 -17.83 2.73
N ASP A 133 -17.75 -18.31 3.69
CA ASP A 133 -16.44 -18.90 3.40
C ASP A 133 -16.51 -20.40 3.03
N ILE A 134 -15.37 -20.97 2.63
CA ILE A 134 -15.27 -22.38 2.21
C ILE A 134 -15.56 -23.39 3.35
N PHE A 135 -15.53 -22.95 4.60
CA PHE A 135 -15.86 -23.77 5.77
C PHE A 135 -17.35 -23.71 6.13
N GLY A 136 -18.11 -22.84 5.45
CA GLY A 136 -19.53 -22.61 5.70
C GLY A 136 -19.80 -21.60 6.81
N ASP A 137 -18.79 -20.83 7.23
CA ASP A 137 -18.94 -19.78 8.21
C ASP A 137 -19.36 -18.47 7.52
N THR A 138 -20.35 -17.78 8.09
CA THR A 138 -20.74 -16.43 7.65
C THR A 138 -19.73 -15.41 8.15
N ARG A 139 -19.11 -14.67 7.22
CA ARG A 139 -18.15 -13.60 7.51
C ARG A 139 -18.81 -12.23 7.40
N THR A 140 -18.08 -11.19 7.80
CA THR A 140 -18.48 -9.82 7.51
C THR A 140 -17.92 -9.38 6.15
N GLY A 141 -18.50 -8.33 5.57
CA GLY A 141 -17.95 -7.67 4.40
C GLY A 141 -16.71 -6.84 4.69
N ASP A 142 -16.18 -6.85 5.92
CA ASP A 142 -15.01 -6.08 6.32
C ASP A 142 -13.77 -6.57 5.57
N TRP A 143 -12.94 -5.63 5.13
CA TRP A 143 -11.69 -5.94 4.48
C TRP A 143 -10.57 -4.99 4.91
N LYS A 144 -9.34 -5.50 4.81
CA LYS A 144 -8.12 -4.72 5.03
C LYS A 144 -7.01 -5.17 4.09
N VAL A 145 -6.31 -4.20 3.48
CA VAL A 145 -5.18 -4.40 2.57
C VAL A 145 -3.98 -3.59 3.05
N GLU A 146 -2.80 -4.20 3.01
CA GLU A 146 -1.52 -3.54 3.27
C GLU A 146 -0.56 -3.73 2.09
N ILE A 147 0.00 -2.62 1.60
CA ILE A 147 1.02 -2.59 0.55
C ILE A 147 2.31 -2.08 1.18
N ASN A 148 3.28 -2.97 1.38
CA ASN A 148 4.53 -2.70 2.07
C ASN A 148 5.71 -2.73 1.09
N GLY A 149 6.53 -1.69 1.08
CA GLY A 149 7.78 -1.64 0.30
C GLY A 149 8.11 -0.22 -0.17
N PRO A 150 8.93 -0.05 -1.23
CA PRO A 150 9.25 1.27 -1.79
C PRO A 150 8.08 1.86 -2.61
N VAL A 151 6.89 1.96 -1.99
CA VAL A 151 5.64 2.38 -2.63
C VAL A 151 5.18 3.77 -2.22
N SER A 152 4.34 4.38 -3.05
CA SER A 152 3.64 5.64 -2.75
C SER A 152 2.18 5.58 -3.21
N ALA A 153 1.32 6.32 -2.51
CA ALA A 153 -0.09 6.47 -2.88
C ALA A 153 -0.21 7.26 -4.20
N PRO A 154 -1.30 7.06 -4.97
CA PRO A 154 -1.50 7.80 -6.21
C PRO A 154 -1.65 9.28 -5.85
N ASN A 155 -0.84 10.14 -6.47
CA ASN A 155 -0.66 11.58 -6.18
C ASN A 155 0.31 11.96 -5.05
N GLY A 156 1.11 11.03 -4.54
CA GLY A 156 2.22 11.38 -3.64
C GLY A 156 1.80 11.93 -2.27
N GLN A 157 0.55 11.69 -1.85
CA GLN A 157 0.11 11.90 -0.46
C GLN A 157 0.79 10.86 0.44
N VAL A 158 2.08 11.05 0.69
CA VAL A 158 2.84 10.33 1.70
C VAL A 158 2.89 11.26 2.93
N PRO A 159 2.64 10.77 4.15
CA PRO A 159 2.85 11.56 5.36
C PRO A 159 4.25 12.18 5.35
N GLU A 160 4.36 13.49 5.64
CA GLU A 160 5.64 14.20 5.53
C GLU A 160 6.74 13.44 6.29
N PRO A 161 7.88 13.12 5.65
CA PRO A 161 8.90 12.30 6.27
C PRO A 161 9.43 12.97 7.54
N ALA A 162 9.80 12.15 8.54
CA ALA A 162 10.34 12.61 9.83
C ALA A 162 11.57 13.54 9.69
N THR A 163 12.19 13.62 8.51
CA THR A 163 13.22 14.59 8.16
C THR A 163 12.75 16.04 8.24
N ALA A 164 11.49 16.35 7.89
CA ALA A 164 10.93 17.68 8.05
C ALA A 164 10.84 18.07 9.53
N ALA A 165 10.39 17.14 10.38
CA ALA A 165 10.35 17.31 11.82
C ALA A 165 11.76 17.46 12.43
N LEU A 166 12.73 16.65 12.00
CA LEU A 166 14.12 16.74 12.42
C LEU A 166 14.78 18.06 12.00
N LEU A 167 14.53 18.54 10.79
CA LEU A 167 15.03 19.82 10.30
C LEU A 167 14.45 20.98 11.12
N ALA A 168 13.14 20.97 11.37
CA ALA A 168 12.48 21.95 12.22
C ALA A 168 13.03 21.94 13.65
N ALA A 169 13.25 20.75 14.23
CA ALA A 169 13.87 20.60 15.54
C ALA A 169 15.31 21.13 15.58
N GLY A 170 16.12 20.82 14.56
CA GLY A 170 17.50 21.30 14.42
C GLY A 170 17.58 22.83 14.32
N LEU A 171 16.76 23.44 13.47
CA LEU A 171 16.67 24.89 13.33
C LEU A 171 16.22 25.57 14.62
N SER A 172 15.28 24.97 15.35
CA SER A 172 14.81 25.46 16.65
C SER A 172 15.91 25.42 17.71
N ALA A 173 16.69 24.34 17.77
CA ALA A 173 17.82 24.21 18.68
C ALA A 173 18.92 25.25 18.38
N LEU A 174 19.23 25.48 17.10
CA LEU A 174 20.18 26.50 16.64
C LEU A 174 19.74 27.92 17.03
N ALA A 175 18.46 28.24 16.87
CA ALA A 175 17.89 29.53 17.25
C ALA A 175 17.97 29.77 18.77
N LEU A 176 17.65 28.75 19.57
CA LEU A 176 17.75 28.81 21.04
C LEU A 176 19.21 28.96 21.52
N ALA A 177 20.15 28.24 20.90
CA ALA A 177 21.58 28.34 21.20
C ALA A 177 22.12 29.75 20.91
N ARG A 178 21.74 30.36 19.76
CA ARG A 178 22.10 31.75 19.44
C ARG A 178 21.56 32.75 20.46
N LYS A 179 20.29 32.59 20.89
CA LYS A 179 19.65 33.49 21.85
C LYS A 179 20.30 33.43 23.25
N ARG A 180 20.74 32.24 23.69
CA ARG A 180 21.48 32.08 24.95
C ARG A 180 22.86 32.73 24.90
N ARG A 181 23.58 32.59 23.79
CA ARG A 181 24.92 33.17 23.62
C ARG A 181 24.91 34.71 23.65
N SER A 182 23.88 35.34 23.09
CA SER A 182 23.70 36.80 23.12
C SER A 182 23.38 37.37 24.51
N ARG A 183 22.91 36.54 25.46
CA ARG A 183 22.55 36.97 26.82
C ARG A 183 23.74 36.96 27.79
N ASN A 184 24.76 36.14 27.53
CA ASN A 184 25.96 36.02 28.38
C ASN A 184 27.07 37.03 28.04
N THR A 185 26.90 37.88 27.03
CA THR A 185 27.87 38.91 26.63
C THR A 185 27.42 40.33 26.99
N ARG A 186 26.56 40.49 28.00
CA ARG A 186 26.23 41.78 28.62
C ARG A 186 26.57 41.76 30.10
#